data_AF-A0A3D9T2H7-F1
#
_entry.id   AF-A0A3D9T2H7-F1
#
_cell.length_a   1.000
_cell.length_b   1.000
_cell.length_c   1.000
_cell.angle_alpha   90.00
_cell.angle_beta   90.00
_cell.angle_gamma   90.00
#
_symmetry.space_group_name_H-M   'P 1'
#
loop_
_entity.id
_entity.type
_entity.pdbx_description
1 polymer ?
#
loop_
_entity_poly.entity_id
_entity_poly.type
_entity_poly.pdbx_seq_one_letter_code
_entity_poly.pdbx_strand_id
1 'polypeptide(L)'
;MRYWFGASWADWTFGTGSQGVVYLTAGVTITFWNLATGGIRYTDLLDAEGRVIDAVVTGTGTGVPLGFLPRFQGPPDLMGMWADAGAGHRFWITTTDLAAALTALTQRVADLEILLGAQPARQFA
;
A
#
# COMPACT_ATOMS: atom_id res chain seq x y z
N MET A 1 -10.12 1.00 -7.65
CA MET A 1 -8.87 0.26 -8.00
C MET A 1 -8.12 -0.04 -6.72
N ARG A 2 -7.42 -1.17 -6.59
CA ARG A 2 -6.55 -1.41 -5.42
C ARG A 2 -5.09 -1.16 -5.80
N TYR A 3 -4.32 -0.66 -4.85
CA TYR A 3 -2.92 -0.30 -5.04
C TYR A 3 -2.01 -1.21 -4.22
N TRP A 4 -0.80 -1.44 -4.73
CA TRP A 4 0.20 -2.27 -4.07
C TRP A 4 1.05 -1.48 -3.07
N PHE A 5 1.32 -2.09 -1.93
CA PHE A 5 2.13 -1.53 -0.85
C PHE A 5 3.21 -2.54 -0.43
N GLY A 6 4.18 -2.08 0.34
CA GLY A 6 5.28 -2.90 0.82
C GLY A 6 6.24 -3.34 -0.28
N ALA A 7 7.17 -4.20 0.10
CA ALA A 7 8.22 -4.73 -0.74
C ALA A 7 9.14 -3.70 -1.43
N SER A 8 9.22 -2.46 -0.92
CA SER A 8 10.23 -1.49 -1.33
C SER A 8 11.52 -1.65 -0.52
N TRP A 9 12.58 -0.97 -0.97
CA TRP A 9 13.85 -0.92 -0.26
C TRP A 9 13.76 -0.29 1.15
N ALA A 10 12.70 0.48 1.41
CA ALA A 10 12.49 1.17 2.68
C ALA A 10 11.60 0.40 3.66
N ASP A 11 10.97 -0.71 3.25
CA ASP A 11 9.91 -1.36 4.02
C ASP A 11 10.45 -2.49 4.90
N TRP A 12 10.98 -2.11 6.07
CA TRP A 12 11.55 -3.03 7.05
C TRP A 12 11.11 -2.69 8.46
N THR A 13 10.97 -3.71 9.31
CA THR A 13 10.72 -3.54 10.74
C THR A 13 12.02 -3.63 11.53
N PHE A 14 12.18 -2.68 12.43
CA PHE A 14 13.34 -2.56 13.32
C PHE A 14 12.91 -2.64 14.78
N GLY A 15 13.80 -3.20 15.60
CA GLY A 15 13.71 -3.21 17.05
C GLY A 15 14.99 -2.63 17.64
N THR A 16 14.95 -2.34 18.94
CA THR A 16 16.10 -1.84 19.70
C THR A 16 16.51 -2.85 20.76
N GLY A 17 17.81 -3.15 20.80
CA GLY A 17 18.40 -4.13 21.70
C GLY A 17 19.10 -3.47 22.89
N SER A 18 19.89 -4.27 23.60
CA SER A 18 20.78 -3.76 24.64
C SER A 18 21.68 -2.64 24.10
N GLN A 19 21.89 -1.59 24.89
CA GLN A 19 22.71 -0.43 24.51
C GLN A 19 22.18 0.36 23.30
N GLY A 20 20.91 0.19 22.92
CA GLY A 20 20.28 0.96 21.85
C GLY A 20 20.67 0.52 20.44
N VAL A 21 21.26 -0.67 20.28
CA VAL A 21 21.59 -1.24 18.97
C VAL A 21 20.31 -1.52 18.20
N VAL A 22 20.22 -1.03 16.97
CA VAL A 22 19.08 -1.26 16.07
C VAL A 22 19.30 -2.57 15.29
N TYR A 23 18.28 -3.42 15.26
CA TYR A 23 18.30 -4.67 14.51
C TYR A 23 16.96 -4.89 13.79
N LEU A 24 16.97 -5.71 12.74
CA LEU A 24 15.74 -6.09 12.04
C LEU A 24 14.89 -7.02 12.91
N THR A 25 13.59 -6.78 12.98
CA THR A 25 12.66 -7.60 13.79
C THR A 25 11.75 -8.41 12.89
N ALA A 26 11.77 -9.73 13.04
CA ALA A 26 10.95 -10.68 12.29
C ALA A 26 9.54 -10.84 12.86
N GLY A 27 8.59 -11.27 12.00
CA GLY A 27 7.27 -11.72 12.44
C GLY A 27 6.41 -10.62 13.05
N VAL A 28 6.72 -9.36 12.75
CA VAL A 28 5.97 -8.21 13.28
C VAL A 28 4.65 -8.13 12.55
N THR A 29 3.55 -8.09 13.31
CA THR A 29 2.21 -7.89 12.77
C THR A 29 1.98 -6.39 12.58
N ILE A 30 1.86 -5.96 11.33
CA ILE A 30 1.59 -4.56 10.96
C ILE A 30 0.11 -4.39 10.66
N THR A 31 -0.51 -3.42 11.31
CA THR A 31 -1.92 -3.03 11.07
C THR A 31 -1.98 -1.68 10.39
N PHE A 32 -3.06 -1.44 9.63
CA PHE A 32 -3.19 -0.25 8.79
C PHE A 32 -4.46 0.53 9.12
N TRP A 33 -4.37 1.85 9.06
CA TRP A 33 -5.36 2.75 9.64
C TRP A 33 -5.59 4.00 8.79
N ASN A 34 -6.77 4.60 8.95
CA ASN A 34 -7.13 5.84 8.27
C ASN A 34 -6.55 7.11 8.94
N LEU A 35 -6.14 7.03 10.21
CA LEU A 35 -5.60 8.16 10.98
C LEU A 35 -4.32 7.76 11.72
N ALA A 36 -3.45 8.75 11.98
CA ALA A 36 -2.20 8.58 12.72
C ALA A 36 -2.43 8.13 14.18
N THR A 37 -3.52 8.57 14.79
CA THR A 37 -3.94 8.20 16.15
C THR A 37 -5.45 7.91 16.14
N GLY A 38 -5.90 6.88 16.88
CA GLY A 38 -7.31 6.48 16.91
C GLY A 38 -7.77 5.93 15.55
N GLY A 39 -8.92 6.39 15.06
CA GLY A 39 -9.42 6.04 13.72
C GLY A 39 -9.91 4.60 13.57
N ILE A 40 -10.07 4.20 12.31
CA ILE A 40 -10.59 2.90 11.88
C ILE A 40 -9.45 2.10 11.28
N ARG A 41 -9.31 0.85 11.74
CA ARG A 41 -8.38 -0.13 11.17
C ARG A 41 -8.98 -0.68 9.87
N TYR A 42 -8.15 -0.76 8.84
CA TYR A 42 -8.49 -1.46 7.60
C TYR A 42 -8.35 -2.97 7.81
N THR A 43 -9.41 -3.71 7.48
CA THR A 43 -9.48 -5.17 7.66
C THR A 43 -9.75 -5.91 6.35
N ASP A 44 -9.79 -5.20 5.23
CA ASP A 44 -10.10 -5.71 3.89
C ASP A 44 -8.89 -5.61 2.95
N LEU A 45 -7.68 -5.74 3.50
CA LEU A 45 -6.44 -5.78 2.71
C LEU A 45 -6.37 -7.10 1.95
N LEU A 46 -5.54 -7.18 0.92
CA LEU A 46 -5.29 -8.42 0.19
C LEU A 46 -3.82 -8.83 0.25
N ASP A 47 -3.56 -10.12 0.45
CA ASP A 47 -2.21 -10.70 0.25
C ASP A 47 -1.84 -10.73 -1.25
N ALA A 48 -0.63 -11.21 -1.55
CA ALA A 48 -0.15 -11.31 -2.93
C ALA A 48 -0.96 -12.30 -3.80
N GLU A 49 -1.69 -13.23 -3.18
CA GLU A 49 -2.58 -14.18 -3.86
C GLU A 49 -4.04 -13.69 -3.92
N GLY A 50 -4.33 -12.49 -3.41
CA GLY A 50 -5.66 -11.90 -3.42
C GLY A 50 -6.58 -12.36 -2.28
N ARG A 51 -6.07 -13.03 -1.24
CA ARG A 51 -6.87 -13.40 -0.07
C ARG A 51 -7.01 -12.22 0.87
N VAL A 52 -8.18 -12.11 1.50
CA VAL A 52 -8.45 -11.05 2.48
C VAL A 52 -7.64 -11.28 3.75
N ILE A 53 -6.92 -10.24 4.18
CA ILE A 53 -6.14 -10.18 5.41
C ILE A 53 -6.45 -8.87 6.14
N ASP A 54 -6.26 -8.84 7.46
CA ASP A 54 -6.49 -7.65 8.29
C ASP A 54 -5.19 -7.02 8.83
N ALA A 55 -4.06 -7.68 8.59
CA ALA A 55 -2.72 -7.26 8.94
C ALA A 55 -1.71 -7.94 8.00
N VAL A 56 -0.49 -7.41 7.96
CA VAL A 56 0.62 -8.01 7.22
C VAL A 56 1.70 -8.40 8.21
N VAL A 57 2.20 -9.63 8.12
CA VAL A 57 3.28 -10.12 8.99
C VAL A 57 4.62 -9.99 8.26
N THR A 58 5.61 -9.38 8.91
CA THR A 58 6.95 -9.23 8.32
C THR A 58 7.70 -10.56 8.25
N GLY A 59 8.59 -10.65 7.27
CA GLY A 59 9.35 -11.86 6.99
C GLY A 59 10.14 -12.35 8.20
N THR A 60 10.19 -13.66 8.35
CA THR A 60 10.91 -14.35 9.43
C THR A 60 12.33 -14.75 9.05
N GLY A 61 12.73 -14.53 7.79
CA GLY A 61 13.97 -15.04 7.20
C GLY A 61 13.79 -16.36 6.45
N THR A 62 12.60 -16.97 6.48
CA THR A 62 12.25 -18.15 5.68
C THR A 62 11.33 -17.76 4.53
N GLY A 63 11.83 -17.81 3.29
CA GLY A 63 11.06 -17.44 2.07
C GLY A 63 10.93 -15.93 1.85
N VAL A 64 10.74 -15.16 2.93
CA VAL A 64 10.77 -13.69 2.92
C VAL A 64 11.92 -13.21 3.81
N PRO A 65 12.72 -12.21 3.38
CA PRO A 65 13.83 -11.69 4.19
C PRO A 65 13.37 -11.22 5.58
N LEU A 66 14.26 -11.37 6.56
CA LEU A 66 13.95 -11.07 7.96
C LEU A 66 13.57 -9.59 8.14
N GLY A 67 12.40 -9.34 8.73
CA GLY A 67 11.86 -8.00 8.97
C GLY A 67 11.35 -7.27 7.73
N PHE A 68 11.41 -7.86 6.54
CA PHE A 68 10.87 -7.25 5.33
C PHE A 68 9.34 -7.26 5.35
N LEU A 69 8.70 -6.14 4.99
CA LEU A 69 7.25 -6.09 4.79
C LEU A 69 6.91 -6.65 3.40
N PRO A 70 6.22 -7.83 3.32
CA PRO A 70 5.80 -8.39 2.06
C PRO A 70 4.88 -7.45 1.29
N ARG A 71 4.76 -7.69 -0.02
CA ARG A 71 3.84 -6.95 -0.87
C ARG A 71 2.39 -7.33 -0.54
N PHE A 72 1.51 -6.35 -0.50
CA PHE A 72 0.08 -6.53 -0.25
C PHE A 72 -0.72 -5.43 -0.97
N GLN A 73 -2.04 -5.59 -1.11
CA GLN A 73 -2.90 -4.54 -1.62
C GLN A 73 -3.71 -3.88 -0.51
N GLY A 74 -3.77 -2.55 -0.57
CA GLY A 74 -4.62 -1.75 0.32
C GLY A 74 -6.11 -1.84 -0.03
N PRO A 75 -6.97 -1.17 0.75
CA PRO A 75 -8.37 -0.97 0.43
C PRO A 75 -8.54 -0.27 -0.93
N PRO A 76 -9.73 -0.34 -1.54
CA PRO A 76 -10.00 0.33 -2.80
C PRO A 76 -9.75 1.84 -2.70
N ASP A 77 -9.12 2.38 -3.74
CA ASP A 77 -8.96 3.81 -4.01
C ASP A 77 -8.10 4.58 -2.97
N LEU A 78 -7.35 3.86 -2.14
CA LEU A 78 -6.38 4.45 -1.20
C LEU A 78 -4.94 4.30 -1.70
N MET A 79 -4.27 5.43 -1.94
CA MET A 79 -2.85 5.48 -2.32
C MET A 79 -1.89 5.57 -1.12
N GLY A 80 -2.42 5.71 0.09
CA GLY A 80 -1.63 5.75 1.31
C GLY A 80 -2.47 5.51 2.57
N MET A 81 -1.79 5.08 3.63
CA MET A 81 -2.40 4.72 4.91
C MET A 81 -1.39 4.77 6.05
N TRP A 82 -1.88 4.75 7.29
CA TRP A 82 -1.05 4.76 8.49
C TRP A 82 -0.75 3.34 8.95
N ALA A 83 0.52 2.95 8.97
CA ALA A 83 0.99 1.64 9.41
C ALA A 83 1.44 1.67 10.88
N ASP A 84 1.00 0.68 11.66
CA ASP A 84 1.35 0.49 13.07
C ASP A 84 2.01 -0.88 13.25
N ALA A 85 3.23 -0.90 13.77
CA ALA A 85 4.00 -2.11 14.05
C ALA A 85 3.77 -2.66 15.49
N GLY A 86 2.76 -2.18 16.21
CA GLY A 86 2.40 -2.61 17.55
C GLY A 86 2.91 -1.73 18.69
N ALA A 87 3.58 -0.62 18.37
CA ALA A 87 4.13 0.32 19.35
C ALA A 87 3.20 1.53 19.62
N GLY A 88 2.07 1.64 18.90
CA GLY A 88 1.12 2.75 19.04
C GLY A 88 1.54 4.04 18.33
N HIS A 89 2.72 4.06 17.72
CA HIS A 89 3.13 5.10 16.78
C HIS A 89 2.91 4.61 15.35
N ARG A 90 2.22 5.43 14.55
CA ARG A 90 1.93 5.10 13.16
C ARG A 90 2.71 5.95 12.20
N PHE A 91 3.16 5.33 11.12
CA PHE A 91 3.90 5.99 10.05
C PHE A 91 3.13 5.89 8.75
N TRP A 92 3.17 6.95 7.95
CA TRP A 92 2.51 6.97 6.65
C TRP A 92 3.28 6.10 5.66
N ILE A 93 2.58 5.19 4.98
CA ILE A 93 3.10 4.43 3.84
C ILE A 93 2.35 4.83 2.58
N THR A 94 3.08 4.93 1.47
CA THR A 94 2.55 5.23 0.14
C THR A 94 2.55 3.97 -0.73
N THR A 95 1.68 3.92 -1.72
CA THR A 95 1.70 2.86 -2.73
C THR A 95 3.03 2.80 -3.48
N THR A 96 3.47 1.59 -3.82
CA THR A 96 4.66 1.31 -4.64
C THR A 96 4.37 1.25 -6.13
N ASP A 97 3.10 1.29 -6.55
CA ASP A 97 2.68 1.25 -7.96
C ASP A 97 2.15 2.60 -8.49
N LEU A 98 2.40 3.70 -7.77
CA LEU A 98 1.90 5.04 -8.11
C LEU A 98 2.21 5.45 -9.55
N ALA A 99 3.42 5.16 -10.03
CA ALA A 99 3.83 5.49 -11.40
C ALA A 99 2.95 4.76 -12.43
N ALA A 100 2.69 3.46 -12.23
CA ALA A 100 1.84 2.68 -13.13
C ALA A 100 0.39 3.18 -13.10
N ALA A 101 -0.12 3.54 -11.91
CA ALA A 101 -1.44 4.13 -11.76
C ALA A 101 -1.56 5.46 -12.51
N LEU A 102 -0.53 6.32 -12.41
CA LEU A 102 -0.50 7.59 -13.12
C LEU A 102 -0.47 7.39 -14.63
N THR A 103 0.37 6.48 -15.13
CA THR A 103 0.41 6.13 -16.56
C THR A 103 -0.96 5.67 -17.07
N ALA A 104 -1.64 4.79 -16.32
CA ALA A 104 -2.98 4.33 -16.68
C ALA A 104 -4.01 5.46 -16.70
N LEU A 105 -3.92 6.40 -15.75
CA LEU A 105 -4.80 7.57 -15.72
C LEU A 105 -4.55 8.50 -16.92
N THR A 106 -3.29 8.80 -17.22
CA THR A 106 -2.91 9.62 -18.38
C THR A 106 -3.40 9.01 -19.68
N GLN A 107 -3.24 7.69 -19.86
CA GLN A 107 -3.74 6.99 -21.04
C GLN A 107 -5.26 7.10 -21.14
N ARG A 108 -5.98 6.88 -20.03
CA ARG A 108 -7.43 6.99 -20.01
C ARG A 108 -7.93 8.38 -20.36
N VAL A 109 -7.23 9.44 -19.92
CA VAL A 109 -7.55 10.82 -20.29
C VAL A 109 -7.35 11.04 -21.79
N ALA A 110 -6.23 10.59 -22.35
CA ALA A 110 -5.96 10.71 -23.79
C ALA A 110 -7.03 9.98 -24.64
N ASP A 111 -7.45 8.78 -24.23
CA ASP A 111 -8.50 8.02 -24.92
C ASP A 111 -9.84 8.77 -24.91
N LEU A 112 -10.18 9.42 -23.79
CA LEU A 112 -11.40 10.22 -23.66
C LEU A 112 -11.35 11.49 -24.53
N GLU A 113 -10.20 12.15 -24.61
CA GLU A 113 -10.01 13.33 -25.47
C GLU A 113 -10.19 12.97 -26.96
N ILE A 114 -9.66 11.83 -27.40
CA ILE A 114 -9.86 11.32 -28.75
C ILE A 114 -11.34 11.05 -29.02
N LEU A 115 -12.02 10.38 -28.08
CA LEU A 115 -13.45 10.03 -28.23
C LEU A 115 -14.32 11.28 -28.33
N LEU A 116 -14.06 12.29 -27.50
CA LEU A 116 -14.77 13.57 -27.52
C LEU A 116 -14.48 14.35 -28.81
N GLY A 117 -13.24 14.38 -29.27
CA GLY A 117 -12.85 15.02 -30.53
C GLY A 117 -13.43 14.34 -31.78
N ALA A 118 -13.72 13.04 -31.69
CA ALA A 118 -14.34 12.26 -32.77
C ALA A 118 -15.88 12.35 -32.79
N GLN A 119 -16.53 12.99 -31.81
CA GLN A 119 -17.99 13.11 -31.83
C GLN A 119 -18.43 14.08 -32.94
N PRO A 120 -19.27 13.64 -33.90
CA PRO A 120 -19.83 14.55 -34.90
C PRO A 120 -20.66 15.62 -34.19
N ALA A 121 -20.57 16.86 -34.67
CA ALA A 121 -21.40 17.95 -34.17
C ALA A 121 -22.86 17.50 -34.14
N ARG A 122 -23.48 17.46 -32.96
CA ARG A 122 -24.92 17.16 -32.85
C ARG A 122 -25.66 18.14 -33.75
N GLN A 123 -26.20 17.64 -34.85
CA GLN A 123 -27.20 18.38 -35.61
C GLN A 123 -28.42 18.46 -34.68
N PHE A 124 -28.55 19.60 -34.00
CA PHE A 124 -29.80 19.99 -33.38
C PHE A 124 -30.74 20.36 -34.53
N ALA A 125 -31.69 19.46 -34.81
CA ALA A 125 -32.83 19.72 -35.69
C ALA A 125 -33.90 20.54 -34.94
#